data_AF-A0A959X1G0-F1
#
_entry.id   AF-A0A959X1G0-F1
#
_cell.length_a   1.000
_cell.length_b   1.000
_cell.length_c   1.000
_cell.angle_alpha   90.00
_cell.angle_beta   90.00
_cell.angle_gamma   90.00
#
_symmetry.space_group_name_H-M   'P 1'
#
loop_
_entity.id
_entity.type
_entity.pdbx_description
1 polymer ?
#
loop_
_entity_poly.entity_id
_entity_poly.type
_entity_poly.pdbx_seq_one_letter_code
_entity_poly.pdbx_strand_id
1 'polypeptide(L)' 'MKRRDLMKQLAVIAKDANQTMAITEGGSHTRVQIGENVTYVPRHSEVNEMTAKAIIKQAKGM' A
#
# COMPACT_ATOMS: atom_id res chain seq x y z
N MET A 1 6.43 -10.53 3.97
CA MET A 1 6.35 -9.52 5.06
C MET A 1 4.94 -9.44 5.64
N LYS A 2 4.76 -8.94 6.87
CA LYS A 2 3.40 -8.79 7.44
C LYS A 2 2.66 -7.64 6.78
N ARG A 3 1.35 -7.81 6.53
CA ARG A 3 0.48 -6.76 5.98
C ARG A 3 0.54 -5.46 6.80
N ARG A 4 0.58 -5.57 8.13
CA ARG A 4 0.72 -4.42 9.04
C ARG A 4 1.97 -3.59 8.71
N ASP A 5 3.08 -4.25 8.45
CA ASP A 5 4.35 -3.59 8.20
C ASP A 5 4.35 -2.95 6.81
N LEU A 6 3.71 -3.58 5.82
CA LEU A 6 3.48 -2.99 4.49
C LEU A 6 2.61 -1.72 4.58
N MET A 7 1.50 -1.76 5.33
CA MET A 7 0.64 -0.59 5.53
C MET A 7 1.37 0.57 6.21
N LYS A 8 2.25 0.27 7.19
CA LYS A 8 3.12 1.29 7.79
C LYS A 8 4.07 1.91 6.79
N GLN A 9 4.70 1.09 5.93
CA GLN A 9 5.58 1.59 4.88
C GLN A 9 4.83 2.49 3.88
N LEU A 10 3.61 2.10 3.48
CA LEU A 10 2.76 2.92 2.61
C LEU A 10 2.42 4.28 3.24
N ALA A 11 2.13 4.31 4.55
CA ALA A 11 1.90 5.56 5.27
C ALA A 11 3.15 6.46 5.31
N VAL A 12 4.34 5.87 5.48
CA VAL A 12 5.61 6.61 5.42
C VAL A 12 5.84 7.18 4.02
N ILE A 13 5.60 6.40 2.96
CA ILE A 13 5.74 6.85 1.57
C ILE A 13 4.79 8.01 1.28
N ALA A 14 3.53 7.91 1.71
CA ALA A 14 2.57 9.00 1.54
C ALA A 14 3.04 10.29 2.26
N LYS A 15 3.54 10.16 3.50
CA LYS A 15 4.08 11.28 4.26
C LYS A 15 5.33 11.89 3.60
N ASP A 16 6.24 11.06 3.11
CA ASP A 16 7.46 11.48 2.42
C ASP A 16 7.16 12.21 1.10
N ALA A 17 6.16 11.72 0.36
CA ALA A 17 5.64 12.39 -0.84
C ALA A 17 4.75 13.62 -0.53
N ASN A 18 4.52 13.94 0.75
CA ASN A 18 3.60 14.98 1.19
C ASN A 18 2.17 14.83 0.60
N GLN A 19 1.73 13.58 0.40
CA GLN A 19 0.45 13.20 -0.18
C GLN A 19 -0.47 12.56 0.85
N THR A 20 -1.77 12.69 0.66
CA THR A 20 -2.77 12.03 1.51
C THR A 20 -2.91 10.55 1.12
N MET A 21 -2.86 9.67 2.12
CA MET A 21 -3.18 8.26 1.97
C MET A 21 -4.66 8.01 2.30
N ALA A 22 -5.45 7.64 1.29
CA ALA A 22 -6.81 7.17 1.45
C ALA A 22 -6.85 5.64 1.45
N ILE A 23 -7.51 5.06 2.44
CA ILE A 23 -7.68 3.61 2.56
C ILE A 23 -9.16 3.29 2.39
N THR A 24 -9.46 2.37 1.49
CA THR A 24 -10.82 1.83 1.33
C THR A 24 -10.76 0.32 1.46
N GLU A 25 -11.40 -0.23 2.48
CA GLU A 25 -11.48 -1.68 2.63
C GLU A 25 -12.57 -2.26 1.73
N GLY A 26 -12.19 -3.18 0.85
CA GLY A 26 -13.12 -4.03 0.12
C GLY A 26 -13.20 -5.43 0.72
N GLY A 27 -13.92 -6.34 0.05
CA GLY A 27 -14.09 -7.73 0.50
C GLY A 27 -12.77 -8.50 0.59
N SER A 28 -12.06 -8.63 -0.54
CA SER A 28 -10.82 -9.43 -0.61
C SER A 28 -9.54 -8.59 -0.52
N HIS A 29 -9.59 -7.32 -0.92
CA HIS A 29 -8.44 -6.43 -0.99
C HIS A 29 -8.76 -5.08 -0.33
N THR A 30 -7.75 -4.47 0.27
CA THR A 30 -7.77 -3.07 0.69
C THR A 30 -7.20 -2.22 -0.42
N ARG A 31 -7.99 -1.28 -0.93
CA ARG A 31 -7.51 -0.27 -1.85
C ARG A 31 -6.78 0.81 -1.05
N VAL A 32 -5.57 1.16 -1.49
CA VAL A 32 -4.77 2.24 -0.94
C VAL A 32 -4.49 3.23 -2.06
N GLN A 33 -4.91 4.48 -1.87
CA GLN A 33 -4.66 5.56 -2.80
C GLN A 33 -3.74 6.58 -2.12
N ILE A 34 -2.65 6.95 -2.80
CA ILE A 34 -1.67 7.94 -2.34
C ILE A 34 -1.55 8.98 -3.46
N GLY A 35 -2.17 10.14 -3.26
CA GLY A 35 -2.34 11.14 -4.32
C GLY A 35 -3.09 10.56 -5.53
N GLU A 36 -2.41 10.52 -6.68
CA GLU A 36 -2.93 9.95 -7.93
C GLU A 36 -2.64 8.45 -8.09
N ASN A 37 -1.74 7.90 -7.28
CA ASN A 37 -1.36 6.49 -7.36
C ASN A 37 -2.36 5.63 -6.58
N VAL A 38 -2.78 4.53 -7.19
CA VAL A 38 -3.68 3.55 -6.56
C VAL A 38 -3.01 2.18 -6.56
N THR A 39 -3.04 1.52 -5.42
CA THR A 39 -2.58 0.14 -5.26
C THR A 39 -3.55 -0.69 -4.42
N TYR A 40 -3.40 -2.01 -4.48
CA TYR A 40 -4.27 -2.96 -3.78
C TYR A 40 -3.43 -3.84 -2.87
N VAL A 41 -3.78 -3.83 -1.59
CA VAL A 41 -3.13 -4.65 -0.56
C VAL A 41 -4.04 -5.83 -0.24
N PRO A 42 -3.60 -7.08 -0.42
CA PRO A 42 -4.39 -8.26 -0.08
C PRO A 42 -4.65 -8.32 1.44
N ARG A 43 -5.81 -8.83 1.86
CA ARG A 43 -6.22 -8.77 3.28
C ARG A 43 -5.60 -9.83 4.21
N HIS A 44 -4.87 -10.81 3.68
CA HIS A 44 -4.17 -11.81 4.48
C HIS A 44 -3.02 -11.23 5.33
N SER A 45 -2.65 -11.95 6.39
CA SER A 45 -1.68 -11.53 7.40
C SER A 45 -0.27 -11.34 6.84
N GLU A 46 0.09 -12.16 5.84
CA GLU A 46 1.41 -12.20 5.24
C GLU A 46 1.33 -11.96 3.75
N VAL A 47 2.04 -10.93 3.29
CA VAL A 47 2.15 -10.58 1.88
C VAL A 47 3.48 -11.12 1.35
N ASN A 48 3.44 -11.80 0.20
CA ASN A 48 4.65 -12.23 -0.48
C ASN A 48 5.56 -11.02 -0.74
N GLU A 49 6.87 -11.19 -0.56
CA GLU A 49 7.82 -10.08 -0.65
C GLU A 49 7.86 -9.44 -2.04
N MET A 50 7.70 -10.23 -3.10
CA MET A 50 7.64 -9.72 -4.47
C MET A 50 6.40 -8.85 -4.66
N THR A 51 5.24 -9.31 -4.16
CA THR A 51 3.99 -8.54 -4.19
C THR A 51 4.10 -7.26 -3.39
N ALA A 52 4.70 -7.31 -2.20
CA ALA A 52 4.92 -6.13 -1.38
C ALA A 52 5.84 -5.09 -2.07
N LYS A 53 6.93 -5.55 -2.70
CA LYS A 53 7.82 -4.68 -3.50
C LYS A 53 7.08 -4.04 -4.67
N ALA A 54 6.24 -4.78 -5.37
CA ALA A 54 5.42 -4.25 -6.47
C ALA A 54 4.43 -3.18 -5.97
N ILE A 55 3.75 -3.44 -4.86
CA ILE A 55 2.82 -2.49 -4.22
C ILE A 55 3.54 -1.20 -3.82
N ILE A 56 4.72 -1.31 -3.21
CA ILE A 56 5.55 -0.15 -2.82
C ILE A 56 5.97 0.65 -4.05
N LYS A 57 6.37 -0.03 -5.13
CA LYS A 57 6.75 0.60 -6.40
C LYS A 57 5.59 1.39 -7.01
N GLN A 58 4.40 0.77 -7.07
CA GLN A 58 3.16 1.42 -7.53
C GLN A 58 2.78 2.62 -6.66
N ALA A 59 2.90 2.51 -5.33
CA ALA A 59 2.62 3.62 -4.41
C ALA A 59 3.52 4.84 -4.64
N LYS A 60 4.78 4.60 -5.05
CA LYS A 60 5.73 5.66 -5.43
C LYS A 60 5.52 6.21 -6.85
N GLY A 61 4.64 5.62 -7.65
CA GLY A 61 4.44 5.98 -9.05
C GLY A 61 5.59 5.55 -9.97
N MET A 62 6.32 4.49 -9.60
CA MET A 62 7.51 3.98 -10.33
C MET A 62 7.26 2.76 -11.21
#